data_AF-A0A6J6ZXW1-F1
#
_entry.id   AF-A0A6J6ZXW1-F1
#
_cell.length_a   1.000
_cell.length_b   1.000
_cell.length_c   1.000
_cell.angle_alpha   90.00
_cell.angle_beta   90.00
_cell.angle_gamma   90.00
#
_symmetry.space_group_name_H-M   'P 1'
#
loop_
_entity.id
_entity.type
_entity.pdbx_description
1 polymer ?
#
loop_
_entity_poly.entity_id
_entity_poly.type
_entity_poly.pdbx_seq_one_letter_code
_entity_poly.pdbx_strand_id
1 'polypeptide(L)'
;MVLGLYDYRLTDVGLSALLDQPWKLSTVADRIGFRYGGGKLDWRERVQPFGAGSDPSNIVDAGYPVGSIQVPGGVEPIILHRDAVSGGGYAMVATVISADLSLVGQCAPGTMTNFKSVTMEEALAARAHGQERLRKVQGLWS
;
A
#
# COMPACT_ATOMS: atom_id res chain seq x y z
N MET A 1 7.69 1.00 1.25
CA MET A 1 6.40 1.44 1.85
C MET A 1 6.60 1.67 3.34
N VAL A 2 5.87 2.61 3.94
CA VAL A 2 5.84 2.78 5.41
C VAL A 2 4.67 1.96 5.95
N LEU A 3 4.83 1.33 7.11
CA LEU A 3 3.73 0.62 7.76
C LEU A 3 2.60 1.58 8.13
N GLY A 4 1.36 1.13 7.94
CA GLY A 4 0.16 1.95 7.99
C GLY A 4 -0.40 2.04 9.39
N LEU A 5 -1.41 2.89 9.57
CA LEU A 5 -2.07 3.09 10.87
C LEU A 5 -2.72 1.83 11.44
N TYR A 6 -2.98 0.82 10.59
CA TYR A 6 -3.67 -0.41 10.99
C TYR A 6 -2.79 -1.66 10.84
N ASP A 7 -1.47 -1.51 10.70
CA ASP A 7 -0.53 -2.63 10.61
C ASP A 7 -0.59 -3.54 11.85
N TYR A 8 -0.77 -2.95 13.04
CA TYR A 8 -0.91 -3.65 14.32
C TYR A 8 -2.10 -4.63 14.38
N ARG A 9 -2.99 -4.57 13.39
CA ARG A 9 -4.12 -5.49 13.23
C ARG A 9 -3.75 -6.78 12.51
N LEU A 10 -2.61 -6.82 11.81
CA LEU A 10 -2.05 -8.06 11.31
C LEU A 10 -1.42 -8.84 12.46
N THR A 11 -1.47 -10.17 12.37
CA THR A 11 -0.60 -11.02 13.18
C THR A 11 0.85 -10.83 12.71
N ASP A 12 1.81 -11.25 13.51
CA ASP A 12 3.23 -11.16 13.14
C ASP A 12 3.50 -12.01 11.88
N VAL A 13 2.83 -13.17 11.76
CA VAL A 13 2.84 -14.02 10.56
C VAL A 13 2.22 -13.31 9.35
N GLY A 14 1.10 -12.61 9.54
CA GLY A 14 0.45 -11.83 8.48
C GLY A 14 1.32 -10.66 8.00
N LEU A 15 2.02 -9.98 8.90
CA LEU A 15 2.95 -8.92 8.52
C LEU A 15 4.16 -9.48 7.77
N SER A 16 4.77 -10.58 8.25
CA SER A 16 5.85 -11.28 7.55
C SER A 16 5.41 -11.75 6.17
N ALA A 17 4.21 -12.33 6.04
CA ALA A 17 3.68 -12.75 4.74
C ALA A 17 3.53 -11.58 3.75
N LEU A 18 3.23 -10.36 4.22
CA LEU A 18 3.20 -9.19 3.34
C LEU A 18 4.59 -8.83 2.81
N LEU A 19 5.63 -8.95 3.64
CA LEU A 19 6.98 -8.45 3.37
C LEU A 19 7.90 -9.49 2.71
N ASP A 20 7.75 -10.76 3.04
CA ASP A 20 8.75 -11.79 2.76
C ASP A 20 8.46 -12.60 1.49
N GLN A 21 7.31 -12.36 0.82
CA GLN A 21 6.93 -13.08 -0.40
C GLN A 21 6.69 -12.13 -1.59
N PRO A 22 6.92 -12.61 -2.82
CA PRO A 22 6.59 -11.85 -4.01
C PRO A 22 5.09 -11.91 -4.30
N TRP A 23 4.52 -10.77 -4.69
CA TRP A 23 3.12 -10.60 -5.02
C TRP A 23 2.94 -10.40 -6.52
N LYS A 24 2.02 -11.13 -7.13
CA LYS A 24 1.78 -11.02 -8.58
C LYS A 24 0.69 -10.00 -8.85
N LEU A 25 1.01 -8.95 -9.61
CA LEU A 25 0.02 -7.97 -10.03
C LEU A 25 -1.03 -8.66 -10.92
N SER A 26 -2.30 -8.52 -10.55
CA SER A 26 -3.42 -9.09 -11.28
C SER A 26 -3.69 -8.33 -12.59
N THR A 27 -4.65 -8.81 -13.38
CA THR A 27 -5.17 -8.10 -14.56
C THR A 27 -6.01 -6.87 -14.19
N VAL A 28 -6.40 -6.73 -12.92
CA VAL A 28 -7.13 -5.56 -12.40
C VAL A 28 -6.12 -4.57 -11.85
N ALA A 29 -5.53 -3.79 -12.76
CA ALA A 29 -4.56 -2.74 -12.47
C ALA A 29 -4.89 -1.52 -13.32
N ASP A 30 -5.33 -0.44 -12.68
CA ASP A 30 -5.72 0.80 -13.34
C ASP A 30 -5.38 2.04 -12.49
N ARG A 31 -5.95 3.19 -12.85
CA ARG A 31 -5.68 4.46 -12.14
C ARG A 31 -6.35 4.54 -10.76
N ILE A 32 -7.31 3.65 -10.47
CA ILE A 32 -7.97 3.53 -9.18
C ILE A 32 -7.10 2.68 -8.25
N GLY A 33 -6.60 1.54 -8.71
CA GLY A 33 -5.71 0.73 -7.89
C GLY A 33 -5.08 -0.47 -8.57
N PHE A 34 -4.11 -1.04 -7.85
CA PHE A 34 -3.30 -2.18 -8.27
C PHE A 34 -3.57 -3.33 -7.31
N ARG A 35 -4.25 -4.37 -7.80
CA ARG A 35 -4.60 -5.57 -7.01
C ARG A 35 -3.59 -6.68 -7.23
N TYR A 36 -3.10 -7.24 -6.15
CA TYR A 36 -2.09 -8.29 -6.16
C TYR A 36 -2.66 -9.63 -5.71
N GLY A 37 -2.28 -10.71 -6.36
CA GLY A 37 -2.58 -12.08 -5.94
C GLY A 37 -1.34 -12.80 -5.45
N GLY A 38 -1.54 -14.02 -4.93
CA GLY A 38 -0.45 -14.94 -4.58
C GLY A 38 -0.26 -15.22 -3.09
N GLY A 39 -1.13 -14.71 -2.21
CA GLY A 39 -1.02 -14.97 -0.78
C GLY A 39 -2.25 -14.54 0.02
N LYS A 40 -2.24 -14.90 1.30
CA LYS A 40 -3.23 -14.50 2.32
C LYS A 40 -2.48 -13.90 3.50
N LEU A 41 -3.08 -12.90 4.13
CA LEU A 41 -2.61 -12.31 5.38
C LEU A 41 -3.54 -12.68 6.53
N ASP A 42 -2.93 -12.99 7.66
CA ASP A 42 -3.65 -13.31 8.88
C ASP A 42 -3.85 -12.06 9.74
N TRP A 43 -5.12 -11.77 10.03
CA TRP A 43 -5.55 -10.68 10.88
C TRP A 43 -5.74 -11.16 12.32
N ARG A 44 -5.43 -10.30 13.28
CA ARG A 44 -5.75 -10.52 14.70
C ARG A 44 -7.26 -10.46 14.88
N GLU A 45 -7.84 -11.46 15.54
CA GLU A 45 -9.26 -11.43 15.89
C GLU A 45 -9.58 -10.22 16.80
N ARG A 46 -10.77 -9.65 16.63
CA ARG A 46 -11.32 -8.65 17.54
C ARG A 46 -12.84 -8.66 17.51
N VAL A 47 -13.43 -8.11 18.57
CA VAL A 47 -14.79 -7.57 18.50
C VAL A 47 -14.75 -6.31 17.65
N GLN A 48 -15.59 -6.24 16.62
CA GLN A 48 -15.64 -5.08 15.74
C GLN A 48 -16.28 -3.88 16.43
N PRO A 49 -15.72 -2.67 16.24
CA PRO A 49 -16.35 -1.46 16.77
C PRO A 49 -17.67 -1.19 16.04
N PHE A 50 -18.57 -0.48 16.71
CA PHE A 50 -19.79 0.01 16.08
C PHE A 50 -19.46 0.84 14.83
N GLY A 51 -20.15 0.56 13.72
CA GLY A 51 -19.94 1.24 12.44
C GLY A 51 -18.89 0.59 11.52
N ALA A 52 -18.20 -0.47 11.95
CA ALA A 52 -17.35 -1.29 11.08
C ALA A 52 -18.11 -2.52 10.55
N GLY A 53 -17.70 -3.03 9.39
CA GLY A 53 -18.14 -4.33 8.88
C GLY A 53 -17.65 -5.50 9.75
N SER A 54 -18.17 -6.71 9.47
CA SER A 54 -17.88 -7.91 10.28
C SER A 54 -16.48 -8.48 10.07
N ASP A 55 -15.83 -8.20 8.95
CA ASP A 55 -14.52 -8.79 8.61
C ASP A 55 -13.38 -8.16 9.42
N PRO A 56 -12.39 -8.93 9.93
CA PRO A 56 -11.25 -8.41 10.70
C PRO A 56 -10.47 -7.26 10.05
N SER A 57 -10.49 -7.17 8.72
CA SER A 57 -9.88 -6.08 7.94
C SER A 57 -10.74 -4.81 7.88
N ASN A 58 -12.01 -4.87 8.32
CA ASN A 58 -12.89 -3.70 8.34
C ASN A 58 -12.58 -2.78 9.51
N ILE A 59 -12.71 -1.48 9.27
CA ILE A 59 -12.59 -0.39 10.25
C ILE A 59 -13.82 0.50 10.16
N VAL A 60 -14.00 1.40 11.14
CA VAL A 60 -14.85 2.57 10.94
C VAL A 60 -14.20 3.44 9.87
N ASP A 61 -15.02 3.97 8.95
CA ASP A 61 -14.54 4.70 7.78
C ASP A 61 -13.46 5.74 8.12
N ALA A 62 -12.36 5.69 7.36
CA ALA A 62 -11.23 6.59 7.50
C ALA A 62 -10.81 7.13 6.13
N GLY A 63 -10.09 8.26 6.14
CA GLY A 63 -9.49 8.82 4.93
C GLY A 63 -8.34 7.94 4.42
N TYR A 64 -8.29 7.72 3.12
CA TYR A 64 -7.26 6.93 2.46
C TYR A 64 -6.19 7.84 1.85
N PRO A 65 -4.91 7.73 2.27
CA PRO A 65 -3.83 8.37 1.56
C PRO A 65 -3.61 7.68 0.21
N VAL A 66 -3.18 8.44 -0.79
CA VAL A 66 -2.72 7.88 -2.07
C VAL A 66 -1.53 6.95 -1.80
N GLY A 67 -1.59 5.75 -2.38
CA GLY A 67 -0.61 4.69 -2.14
C GLY A 67 -0.94 3.79 -0.95
N SER A 68 -2.05 4.01 -0.25
CA SER A 68 -2.48 3.11 0.83
C SER A 68 -2.69 1.69 0.33
N ILE A 69 -2.34 0.74 1.19
CA ILE A 69 -2.41 -0.69 0.94
C ILE A 69 -3.49 -1.28 1.83
N GLN A 70 -4.53 -1.79 1.19
CA GLN A 70 -5.65 -2.46 1.84
C GLN A 70 -5.60 -3.95 1.55
N VAL A 71 -6.06 -4.77 2.49
CA VAL A 71 -6.12 -6.22 2.30
C VAL A 71 -7.49 -6.76 2.78
N PRO A 72 -8.57 -6.46 2.04
CA PRO A 72 -9.92 -6.89 2.39
C PRO A 72 -10.00 -8.41 2.59
N GLY A 73 -10.59 -8.87 3.70
CA GLY A 73 -10.71 -10.30 4.00
C GLY A 73 -9.38 -11.05 4.19
N GLY A 74 -8.27 -10.32 4.34
CA GLY A 74 -6.92 -10.90 4.35
C GLY A 74 -6.48 -11.46 3.01
N VAL A 75 -7.19 -11.17 1.93
CA VAL A 75 -6.81 -11.58 0.59
C VAL A 75 -6.42 -10.36 -0.22
N GLU A 76 -5.50 -10.59 -1.16
CA GLU A 76 -5.17 -9.67 -2.24
C GLU A 76 -4.84 -8.22 -1.81
N PRO A 77 -3.57 -7.90 -1.55
CA PRO A 77 -3.17 -6.51 -1.33
C PRO A 77 -3.60 -5.60 -2.47
N ILE A 78 -4.16 -4.45 -2.14
CA ILE A 78 -4.62 -3.44 -3.11
C ILE A 78 -3.90 -2.13 -2.79
N ILE A 79 -3.08 -1.64 -3.71
CA ILE A 79 -2.52 -0.28 -3.64
C ILE A 79 -3.54 0.67 -4.27
N LEU A 80 -4.07 1.60 -3.47
CA LEU A 80 -4.92 2.68 -3.98
C LEU A 80 -4.09 3.75 -4.69
N HIS A 81 -4.50 4.13 -5.89
CA HIS A 81 -3.77 5.08 -6.73
C HIS A 81 -4.55 6.39 -6.91
N ARG A 82 -4.12 7.24 -7.85
CA ARG A 82 -4.54 8.65 -7.95
C ARG A 82 -6.03 8.89 -8.20
N ASP A 83 -6.75 7.93 -8.77
CA ASP A 83 -8.19 8.04 -9.02
C ASP A 83 -9.01 7.21 -8.00
N ALA A 84 -8.37 6.76 -6.92
CA ALA A 84 -9.03 6.01 -5.86
C ALA A 84 -10.05 6.87 -5.09
N VAL A 85 -10.96 6.18 -4.41
CA VAL A 85 -11.84 6.80 -3.41
C VAL A 85 -11.03 7.38 -2.26
N SER A 86 -11.48 8.52 -1.72
CA SER A 86 -10.78 9.26 -0.67
C SER A 86 -10.93 8.66 0.73
N GLY A 87 -11.77 7.64 0.91
CA GLY A 87 -11.98 6.98 2.20
C GLY A 87 -12.91 5.78 2.12
N GLY A 88 -12.99 5.06 3.23
CA GLY A 88 -13.88 3.90 3.40
C GLY A 88 -13.48 3.03 4.59
N GLY A 89 -14.12 1.86 4.68
CA GLY A 89 -14.07 0.98 5.85
C GLY A 89 -13.05 -0.16 5.79
N TYR A 90 -11.99 -0.09 4.98
CA TYR A 90 -10.92 -1.10 4.94
C TYR A 90 -9.64 -0.59 5.61
N ALA A 91 -9.08 -1.42 6.48
CA ALA A 91 -7.83 -1.14 7.16
C ALA A 91 -6.67 -0.99 6.17
N MET A 92 -5.91 0.10 6.37
CA MET A 92 -4.70 0.40 5.59
C MET A 92 -3.47 -0.10 6.36
N VAL A 93 -2.88 -1.21 5.92
CA VAL A 93 -1.77 -1.88 6.61
C VAL A 93 -0.41 -1.27 6.28
N ALA A 94 -0.32 -0.54 5.17
CA ALA A 94 0.89 0.15 4.73
C ALA A 94 0.53 1.26 3.73
N THR A 95 1.51 2.11 3.40
CA THR A 95 1.39 3.14 2.37
C THR A 95 2.67 3.18 1.53
N VAL A 96 2.52 3.05 0.21
CA VAL A 96 3.61 3.26 -0.76
C VAL A 96 4.12 4.69 -0.62
N ILE A 97 5.45 4.84 -0.53
CA ILE A 97 6.06 6.16 -0.40
C ILE A 97 5.87 6.94 -1.71
N SER A 98 5.74 8.26 -1.60
CA SER A 98 5.49 9.09 -2.78
C SER A 98 6.57 8.99 -3.86
N ALA A 99 7.81 8.70 -3.47
CA ALA A 99 8.94 8.48 -4.38
C ALA A 99 8.75 7.24 -5.27
N ASP A 100 7.98 6.24 -4.82
CA ASP A 100 7.81 4.95 -5.51
C ASP A 100 6.46 4.84 -6.23
N LEU A 101 5.55 5.82 -6.09
CA LEU A 101 4.24 5.77 -6.76
C LEU A 101 4.35 5.71 -8.29
N SER A 102 5.36 6.37 -8.87
CA SER A 102 5.60 6.27 -10.32
C SER A 102 6.06 4.87 -10.74
N LEU A 103 6.81 4.17 -9.89
CA LEU A 103 7.23 2.79 -10.13
C LEU A 103 6.00 1.87 -10.18
N VAL A 104 5.09 2.00 -9.20
CA VAL A 104 3.82 1.25 -9.19
C VAL A 104 3.01 1.53 -10.44
N GLY A 105 2.89 2.81 -10.83
CA GLY A 105 2.15 3.23 -12.02
C GLY A 105 2.71 2.72 -13.35
N GLN A 106 3.93 2.19 -13.38
CA GLN A 106 4.56 1.60 -14.57
C GLN A 106 4.50 0.07 -14.60
N CYS A 107 4.02 -0.59 -13.52
CA CYS A 107 3.92 -2.04 -13.48
C CYS A 107 2.82 -2.55 -14.44
N ALA A 108 3.16 -3.56 -15.24
CA ALA A 108 2.19 -4.24 -16.12
C ALA A 108 1.57 -5.45 -15.41
N PRO A 109 0.33 -5.86 -15.77
CA PRO A 109 -0.25 -7.11 -15.26
C PRO A 109 0.71 -8.30 -15.34
N GLY A 110 0.76 -9.10 -14.29
CA GLY A 110 1.70 -10.21 -14.14
C GLY A 110 3.08 -9.85 -13.57
N THR A 111 3.39 -8.57 -13.38
CA THR A 111 4.62 -8.12 -12.69
C THR A 111 4.69 -8.72 -11.29
N MET A 112 5.83 -9.30 -10.94
CA MET A 112 6.12 -9.72 -9.56
C MET A 112 6.65 -8.53 -8.77
N THR A 113 6.10 -8.29 -7.59
CA THR A 113 6.43 -7.14 -6.74
C THR A 113 6.68 -7.61 -5.31
N ASN A 114 7.77 -7.13 -4.72
CA ASN A 114 8.07 -7.37 -3.32
C ASN A 114 7.84 -6.08 -2.54
N PHE A 115 7.12 -6.18 -1.42
CA PHE A 115 6.92 -5.04 -0.53
C PHE A 115 8.06 -4.95 0.47
N LYS A 116 8.72 -3.80 0.53
CA LYS A 116 9.75 -3.52 1.52
C LYS A 116 9.28 -2.44 2.48
N SER A 117 9.30 -2.73 3.78
CA SER A 117 9.08 -1.72 4.82
C SER A 117 10.29 -0.78 4.89
N VAL A 118 10.02 0.52 5.01
CA VAL A 118 11.02 1.56 5.23
C VAL A 118 10.59 2.44 6.39
N THR A 119 11.54 3.11 7.03
CA THR A 119 11.26 4.10 8.06
C THR A 119 10.72 5.40 7.43
N MET A 120 10.13 6.27 8.25
CA MET A 120 9.74 7.60 7.80
C MET A 120 10.94 8.42 7.32
N GLU A 121 12.10 8.28 7.98
CA GLU A 121 13.34 8.96 7.59
C GLU A 121 13.82 8.50 6.21
N GLU A 122 13.83 7.19 5.95
CA GLU A 122 14.16 6.62 4.65
C GLU A 122 13.18 7.11 3.56
N ALA A 123 11.89 7.17 3.86
CA ALA A 123 10.87 7.67 2.94
C ALA A 123 11.09 9.15 2.59
N LEU A 124 11.41 9.98 3.58
CA LEU A 124 11.72 11.41 3.38
C LEU A 124 13.03 11.60 2.60
N ALA A 125 14.06 10.80 2.89
CA ALA A 125 15.32 10.81 2.17
C ALA A 125 15.13 10.43 0.69
N ALA A 126 14.34 9.38 0.40
CA ALA A 126 14.01 8.98 -0.96
C ALA A 126 13.26 10.09 -1.72
N ARG A 127 12.30 10.77 -1.06
CA ARG A 127 11.60 11.92 -1.64
C ARG A 127 12.56 13.07 -1.95
N ALA A 128 13.45 13.43 -1.03
CA ALA A 128 14.42 14.50 -1.24
C ALA A 128 15.38 14.16 -2.39
N HIS A 129 15.85 12.92 -2.47
CA HIS A 129 16.70 12.44 -3.56
C HIS A 129 16.00 12.53 -4.92
N GLY A 130 14.72 12.14 -5.00
CA GLY A 130 13.91 12.27 -6.21
C GLY A 130 13.74 13.72 -6.67
N GLN A 131 13.50 14.64 -5.72
CA GLN A 131 13.38 16.08 -6.02
C GLN A 131 14.69 16.67 -6.52
N GLU A 132 15.83 16.28 -5.94
CA GLU A 132 17.15 16.74 -6.37
C GLU A 132 17.46 16.29 -7.81
N ARG A 133 17.15 15.03 -8.14
CA ARG A 133 17.29 14.53 -9.53
C ARG A 133 16.47 15.35 -10.51
N LEU A 134 15.22 15.67 -10.16
CA LEU A 134 14.34 16.46 -11.03
C LEU A 134 14.88 17.89 -11.23
N ARG A 135 15.37 18.52 -10.15
CA ARG A 135 16.01 19.85 -10.23
C ARG A 135 17.23 19.86 -11.15
N LYS A 136 18.10 18.85 -11.04
CA LYS A 136 19.26 18.72 -11.94
C LYS A 136 18.87 18.66 -13.40
N VAL A 137 17.82 17.89 -13.73
CA VAL A 137 17.32 17.82 -15.11
C VAL A 137 16.77 19.18 -15.54
N GLN A 138 15.99 19.86 -14.71
CA GLN A 138 15.44 21.20 -15.03
C GLN A 138 16.54 22.23 -15.29
N GLY A 139 17.63 22.20 -14.52
CA GLY A 139 18.78 23.09 -14.69
C GLY A 139 19.59 22.86 -15.99
N LEU A 140 19.38 21.75 -16.70
CA LEU A 140 20.01 21.53 -18.02
C LEU A 140 19.29 22.27 -19.15
N TRP A 141 18.06 22.75 -18.92
CA TRP A 141 17.22 23.44 -19.91
C TRP A 141 17.11 24.95 -19.65
N SER A 142 17.85 25.47 -18.66
CA SER A 142 17.93 26.89 -18.28
C SER A 142 19.32 27.43 -18.56
#